data_AF-A0A851AY49-F1
#
_entry.id   AF-A0A851AY49-F1
#
_cell.length_a   1.000
_cell.length_b   1.000
_cell.length_c   1.000
_cell.angle_alpha   90.00
_cell.angle_beta   90.00
_cell.angle_gamma   90.00
#
_symmetry.space_group_name_H-M   'P 1'
#
loop_
_entity.id
_entity.type
_entity.pdbx_description
1 polymer ?
#
loop_
_entity_poly.entity_id
_entity_poly.type
_entity_poly.pdbx_seq_one_letter_code
_entity_poly.pdbx_strand_id
1 'polypeptide(L)'
;LYTAPDSCEGRCGEPFSEEDECHCHPECEGHGGCCEDYERHCGPDGFSSSRGSITEQELLELSEQLYALDHNKARPSDIAINPQHLAGPDETGDKQDRSPQPLYKYVNEELFSKPTYASFIKLLDNYQRATGREEEVTAEELREQDRFLEEVMKTELMKKLFAFLQGKKRYGSEQEFVQDLKEMWFGLYSRGDGEKDSSGFEHVFSGEVKKGKVSGFHNWIRFYLLEKQGLLNYFSHNFNGP
;
A
#
# COMPACT_ATOMS: atom_id res chain seq x y z
N LEU A 1 32.46 -6.27 -28.86
CA LEU A 1 31.67 -6.94 -27.80
C LEU A 1 30.90 -8.01 -28.53
N TYR A 2 31.28 -9.28 -28.34
CA TYR A 2 30.56 -10.40 -28.96
C TYR A 2 29.31 -10.64 -28.10
N THR A 3 28.15 -10.24 -28.60
CA THR A 3 26.86 -10.68 -28.06
C THR A 3 26.67 -12.14 -28.48
N ALA A 4 26.21 -12.98 -27.55
CA ALA A 4 25.98 -14.39 -27.85
C ALA A 4 24.81 -14.50 -28.86
N PRO A 5 24.98 -15.22 -29.99
CA PRO A 5 23.98 -15.28 -31.06
C PRO A 5 22.68 -16.00 -30.64
N ASP A 6 22.71 -16.72 -29.52
CA ASP A 6 21.64 -17.57 -28.98
C ASP A 6 20.89 -16.97 -27.77
N SER A 7 21.19 -15.72 -27.38
CA SER A 7 20.60 -15.06 -26.21
C SER A 7 20.06 -13.67 -26.51
N CYS A 8 19.01 -13.28 -25.79
CA CYS A 8 18.41 -11.95 -25.81
C CYS A 8 19.01 -10.94 -24.83
N GLU A 9 20.03 -11.32 -24.05
CA GLU A 9 20.71 -10.42 -23.13
C GLU A 9 21.36 -9.24 -23.89
N GLY A 10 20.75 -8.05 -23.78
CA GLY A 10 21.19 -6.83 -24.48
C GLY A 10 20.83 -6.76 -25.97
N ARG A 11 19.95 -7.65 -26.46
CA ARG A 11 19.50 -7.73 -27.87
C ARG A 11 18.02 -7.40 -28.09
N CYS A 12 17.30 -6.99 -27.06
CA CYS A 12 15.87 -6.69 -27.16
C CYS A 12 15.56 -5.58 -28.17
N GLY A 13 14.63 -5.85 -29.10
CA GLY A 13 14.19 -4.90 -30.12
C GLY A 13 15.12 -4.79 -31.33
N GLU A 14 16.02 -5.75 -31.52
CA GLU A 14 16.82 -5.84 -32.74
C GLU A 14 15.93 -6.08 -33.98
N PRO A 15 16.31 -5.54 -35.15
CA PRO A 15 15.61 -5.82 -36.39
C PRO A 15 15.81 -7.28 -36.82
N PHE A 16 14.79 -7.84 -37.47
CA PHE A 16 14.86 -9.20 -37.99
C PHE A 16 15.99 -9.34 -39.02
N SER A 17 16.86 -10.34 -38.82
CA SER A 17 17.98 -10.65 -39.71
C SER A 17 17.99 -12.15 -40.02
N GLU A 18 18.03 -12.54 -41.29
CA GLU A 18 18.09 -13.97 -41.67
C GLU A 18 19.42 -14.66 -41.27
N GLU A 19 20.40 -13.89 -40.79
CA GLU A 19 21.70 -14.40 -40.35
C GLU A 19 21.71 -14.83 -38.86
N ASP A 20 20.68 -14.47 -38.08
CA ASP A 20 20.62 -14.79 -36.65
C ASP A 20 19.98 -16.18 -36.43
N GLU A 21 20.53 -16.94 -35.48
CA GLU A 21 19.97 -18.26 -35.09
C GLU A 21 18.62 -18.13 -34.39
N CYS A 22 18.38 -17.00 -33.73
CA CYS A 22 17.13 -16.65 -33.06
C CYS A 22 16.97 -15.13 -32.94
N HIS A 23 15.74 -14.65 -32.76
CA HIS A 23 15.40 -13.23 -32.78
C HIS A 23 14.82 -12.74 -31.46
N CYS A 24 15.23 -11.52 -31.08
CA CYS A 24 14.79 -10.85 -29.85
C CYS A 24 13.78 -9.71 -30.10
N HIS A 25 12.82 -9.96 -31.00
CA HIS A 25 11.81 -9.00 -31.44
C HIS A 25 10.38 -9.53 -31.13
N PRO A 26 9.41 -8.68 -30.75
CA PRO A 26 8.03 -9.12 -30.44
C PRO A 26 7.32 -9.94 -31.53
N GLU A 27 7.71 -9.75 -32.78
CA GLU A 27 7.14 -10.48 -33.91
C GLU A 27 7.74 -11.90 -34.08
N CYS A 28 8.77 -12.27 -33.31
CA CYS A 28 9.41 -13.58 -33.40
C CYS A 28 8.45 -14.75 -33.13
N GLU A 29 7.40 -14.53 -32.33
CA GLU A 29 6.37 -15.53 -32.02
C GLU A 29 5.55 -15.92 -33.26
N GLY A 30 5.26 -14.95 -34.13
CA GLY A 30 4.52 -15.17 -35.37
C GLY A 30 5.30 -15.96 -36.41
N HIS A 31 6.63 -15.91 -36.33
CA HIS A 31 7.56 -16.55 -37.27
C HIS A 31 8.21 -17.82 -36.73
N GLY A 32 8.06 -18.12 -35.43
CA GLY A 32 8.61 -19.34 -34.82
C GLY A 32 10.13 -19.33 -34.68
N GLY A 33 10.72 -18.17 -34.36
CA GLY A 33 12.18 -17.98 -34.30
C GLY A 33 12.69 -17.20 -33.08
N CYS A 34 11.92 -17.14 -31.99
CA CYS A 34 12.37 -16.47 -30.75
C CYS A 34 13.54 -17.20 -30.10
N CYS A 35 14.47 -16.46 -29.48
CA CYS A 35 15.45 -17.08 -28.59
C CYS A 35 14.77 -17.70 -27.37
N GLU A 36 15.36 -18.77 -26.81
CA GLU A 36 14.77 -19.49 -25.66
C GLU A 36 14.60 -18.59 -24.44
N ASP A 37 15.44 -17.57 -24.30
CA ASP A 37 15.46 -16.62 -23.20
C ASP A 37 14.72 -15.30 -23.50
N TYR A 38 14.01 -15.21 -24.64
CA TYR A 38 13.28 -14.03 -25.06
C TYR A 38 12.32 -13.50 -23.98
N GLU A 39 11.47 -14.37 -23.43
CA GLU A 39 10.51 -13.99 -22.37
C GLU A 39 11.19 -13.51 -21.08
N ARG A 40 12.43 -13.94 -20.82
CA ARG A 40 13.17 -13.57 -19.61
C ARG A 40 13.82 -12.20 -19.73
N HIS A 41 14.26 -11.82 -20.93
CA HIS A 41 15.01 -10.59 -21.17
C HIS A 41 14.19 -9.49 -21.85
N CYS A 42 13.29 -9.86 -22.73
CA CYS A 42 12.52 -8.95 -23.60
C CYS A 42 11.01 -9.17 -23.54
N GLY A 43 10.55 -10.19 -22.81
CA GLY A 43 9.15 -10.33 -22.44
C GLY A 43 8.67 -9.05 -21.76
N PRO A 44 7.36 -8.74 -21.83
CA PRO A 44 6.84 -7.57 -21.14
C PRO A 44 7.27 -7.64 -19.67
N ASP A 45 8.10 -6.69 -19.23
CA ASP A 45 8.48 -6.45 -17.84
C ASP A 45 7.24 -6.03 -17.04
N GLY A 46 6.37 -7.00 -16.85
CA GLY A 46 5.05 -6.83 -16.32
C GLY A 46 4.69 -8.14 -15.66
N PHE A 47 4.32 -8.03 -14.40
CA PHE A 47 3.80 -9.05 -13.51
C PHE A 47 2.56 -9.81 -14.06
N SER A 48 2.37 -9.97 -15.36
CA SER A 48 1.14 -10.49 -15.96
C SER A 48 1.42 -11.49 -17.08
N SER A 49 2.09 -12.59 -16.75
CA SER A 49 1.85 -13.82 -17.50
C SER A 49 0.43 -14.32 -17.16
N SER A 50 -0.35 -14.73 -18.17
CA SER A 50 -1.74 -15.16 -18.04
C SER A 50 -1.96 -16.34 -17.07
N ARG A 51 -0.90 -17.05 -16.69
CA ARG A 51 -0.91 -18.14 -15.68
C ARG A 51 -0.67 -17.68 -14.25
N GLY A 52 -0.22 -16.44 -14.05
CA GLY A 52 0.03 -15.82 -12.73
C GLY A 52 -0.89 -14.64 -12.41
N SER A 53 -1.83 -14.30 -13.29
CA SER A 53 -2.78 -13.21 -13.04
C SER A 53 -3.61 -13.50 -11.79
N ILE A 54 -3.86 -12.45 -11.02
CA ILE A 54 -4.75 -12.47 -9.86
C ILE A 54 -6.09 -11.94 -10.35
N THR A 55 -7.13 -12.76 -10.24
CA THR A 55 -8.47 -12.41 -10.73
C THR A 55 -9.26 -11.64 -9.69
N GLU A 56 -10.31 -10.92 -10.11
CA GLU A 56 -11.22 -10.21 -9.19
C GLU A 56 -11.88 -11.17 -8.19
N GLN A 57 -12.25 -12.38 -8.64
CA GLN A 57 -12.82 -13.41 -7.78
C GLN A 57 -11.82 -13.86 -6.70
N GLU A 58 -10.54 -14.04 -7.06
CA GLU A 58 -9.49 -14.38 -6.09
C GLU A 58 -9.23 -13.25 -5.11
N LEU A 59 -9.29 -11.98 -5.55
CA LEU A 59 -9.17 -10.83 -4.65
C LEU A 59 -10.34 -10.78 -3.66
N LEU A 60 -11.57 -11.01 -4.13
CA LEU A 60 -12.75 -11.07 -3.28
C LEU A 60 -12.61 -12.19 -2.24
N GLU A 61 -12.32 -13.41 -2.67
CA GLU A 61 -12.16 -14.56 -1.77
C GLU A 61 -11.02 -14.37 -0.78
N LEU A 62 -9.88 -13.85 -1.23
CA LEU A 62 -8.75 -13.54 -0.36
C LEU A 62 -9.14 -12.49 0.66
N SER A 63 -9.80 -11.39 0.25
CA SER A 63 -10.18 -10.30 1.15
C SER A 63 -11.08 -10.78 2.30
N GLU A 64 -12.06 -11.65 2.02
CA GLU A 64 -12.93 -12.26 3.05
C GLU A 64 -12.14 -13.17 3.99
N GLN A 65 -11.18 -13.94 3.45
CA GLN A 65 -10.30 -14.78 4.27
C GLN A 65 -9.40 -13.93 5.18
N LEU A 66 -8.83 -12.84 4.67
CA LEU A 66 -8.02 -11.92 5.47
C LEU A 66 -8.87 -11.27 6.56
N TYR A 67 -10.09 -10.82 6.23
CA TYR A 67 -11.02 -10.25 7.20
C TYR A 67 -11.40 -11.23 8.32
N ALA A 68 -11.58 -12.50 7.99
CA ALA A 68 -11.84 -13.56 8.97
C ALA A 68 -10.64 -13.85 9.88
N LEU A 69 -9.41 -13.70 9.35
CA LEU A 69 -8.15 -13.91 10.09
C LEU A 69 -7.67 -12.68 10.86
N ASP A 70 -8.35 -11.54 10.73
CA ASP A 70 -8.05 -10.36 11.54
C ASP A 70 -8.57 -10.53 12.97
N HIS A 71 -7.75 -11.19 13.81
CA HIS A 71 -8.01 -11.34 15.25
C HIS A 71 -7.74 -10.05 16.03
N ASN A 72 -7.02 -9.10 15.42
CA ASN A 72 -6.64 -7.85 16.05
C ASN A 72 -7.70 -6.77 15.86
N LYS A 73 -8.63 -6.91 14.90
CA LYS A 73 -9.72 -5.96 14.65
C LYS A 73 -10.49 -5.57 15.91
N ALA A 74 -10.94 -4.33 15.91
CA ALA A 74 -11.91 -3.85 16.88
C ALA A 74 -13.22 -4.62 16.72
N ARG A 75 -13.82 -5.02 17.84
CA ARG A 75 -15.15 -5.63 17.88
C ARG A 75 -16.21 -4.53 17.87
N PRO A 76 -17.48 -4.84 17.54
CA PRO A 76 -18.57 -3.87 17.61
C PRO A 76 -18.72 -3.18 18.98
N SER A 77 -18.30 -3.84 20.07
CA SER A 77 -18.29 -3.26 21.43
C SER A 77 -17.09 -2.35 21.71
N ASP A 78 -16.03 -2.42 20.90
CA ASP A 78 -14.80 -1.66 21.13
C ASP A 78 -14.89 -0.23 20.57
N ILE A 79 -15.86 0.06 19.71
CA ILE A 79 -16.02 1.38 19.08
C ILE A 79 -17.49 1.77 19.11
N ALA A 80 -17.78 2.97 19.62
CA ALA A 80 -19.09 3.60 19.48
C ALA A 80 -18.96 4.96 18.80
N ILE A 81 -19.67 5.13 17.68
CA ILE A 81 -19.65 6.36 16.88
C ILE A 81 -20.95 7.17 17.03
N ASN A 82 -20.86 8.46 16.74
CA ASN A 82 -21.91 9.48 16.69
C ASN A 82 -21.98 10.07 15.28
N PRO A 83 -22.70 9.43 14.34
CA PRO A 83 -22.69 9.87 12.94
C PRO A 83 -23.36 11.24 12.74
N GLN A 84 -24.22 11.70 13.66
CA GLN A 84 -24.82 13.03 13.66
C GLN A 84 -25.57 13.36 12.35
N HIS A 85 -25.03 14.22 11.49
CA HIS A 85 -25.72 14.73 10.30
C HIS A 85 -25.40 13.91 9.04
N LEU A 86 -26.45 13.40 8.39
CA LEU A 86 -26.38 12.84 7.05
C LEU A 86 -26.46 13.99 6.02
N ALA A 87 -25.32 14.34 5.44
CA ALA A 87 -25.20 15.38 4.44
C ALA A 87 -25.78 14.95 3.09
N GLY A 88 -26.60 15.82 2.50
CA GLY A 88 -26.99 15.73 1.10
C GLY A 88 -25.81 16.06 0.15
N PRO A 89 -25.94 15.77 -1.16
CA PRO A 89 -24.87 16.05 -2.14
C PRO A 89 -24.36 17.49 -2.10
N ASP A 90 -25.27 18.46 -1.95
CA ASP A 90 -24.96 19.89 -1.94
C ASP A 90 -24.31 20.38 -0.62
N GLU A 91 -24.35 19.58 0.45
CA GLU A 91 -23.90 19.97 1.80
C GLU A 91 -22.46 19.51 2.11
N THR A 92 -21.89 18.61 1.32
CA THR A 92 -20.56 18.02 1.59
C THR A 92 -19.39 18.99 1.42
N GLY A 93 -19.59 20.07 0.65
CA GLY A 93 -18.53 21.03 0.29
C GLY A 93 -18.69 22.43 0.90
N ASP A 94 -19.78 22.69 1.63
CA ASP A 94 -20.11 24.04 2.09
C ASP A 94 -19.36 24.50 3.35
N LYS A 95 -18.61 23.57 3.97
CA LYS A 95 -17.83 23.80 5.20
C LYS A 95 -18.66 24.33 6.37
N GLN A 96 -19.96 24.01 6.41
CA GLN A 96 -20.79 24.28 7.56
C GLN A 96 -20.74 23.10 8.53
N ASP A 97 -20.39 23.39 9.79
CA ASP A 97 -20.42 22.39 10.86
C ASP A 97 -21.87 22.07 11.24
N ARG A 98 -22.26 20.82 11.00
CA ARG A 98 -23.58 20.25 11.35
C ARG A 98 -23.46 19.10 12.35
N SER A 99 -22.25 18.84 12.83
CA SER A 99 -21.92 17.73 13.72
C SER A 99 -21.10 18.26 14.90
N PRO A 100 -21.70 19.07 15.79
CA PRO A 100 -20.99 19.80 16.84
C PRO A 100 -20.45 18.91 17.97
N GLN A 101 -20.62 17.60 17.89
CA GLN A 101 -20.08 16.63 18.85
C GLN A 101 -18.99 15.78 18.16
N PRO A 102 -18.07 15.17 18.93
CA PRO A 102 -17.13 14.21 18.37
C PRO A 102 -17.84 13.03 17.68
N LEU A 103 -17.26 12.53 16.59
CA LEU A 103 -17.67 11.30 15.93
C LEU A 103 -17.45 10.10 16.85
N TYR A 104 -16.28 9.97 17.50
CA TYR A 104 -16.01 8.83 18.37
C TYR A 104 -16.51 9.11 19.79
N LYS A 105 -17.65 8.50 20.18
CA LYS A 105 -18.13 8.55 21.58
C LYS A 105 -17.28 7.70 22.51
N TYR A 106 -16.78 6.58 21.99
CA TYR A 106 -15.99 5.63 22.75
C TYR A 106 -15.10 4.82 21.81
N VAL A 107 -13.87 4.60 22.26
CA VAL A 107 -12.93 3.61 21.70
C VAL A 107 -12.30 2.88 22.88
N ASN A 108 -12.28 1.55 22.83
CA ASN A 108 -11.57 0.73 23.78
C ASN A 108 -10.05 0.83 23.54
N GLU A 109 -9.38 1.70 24.28
CA GLU A 109 -7.94 1.94 24.11
C GLU A 109 -7.06 0.77 24.56
N GLU A 110 -7.61 -0.28 25.20
CA GLU A 110 -6.88 -1.52 25.42
C GLU A 110 -6.44 -2.17 24.10
N LEU A 111 -7.15 -1.90 23.00
CA LEU A 111 -6.74 -2.29 21.65
C LEU A 111 -5.34 -1.75 21.31
N PHE A 112 -4.99 -0.55 21.76
CA PHE A 112 -3.73 0.11 21.45
C PHE A 112 -2.53 -0.52 22.16
N SER A 113 -2.78 -1.37 23.16
CA SER A 113 -1.74 -2.18 23.80
C SER A 113 -1.40 -3.44 22.99
N LYS A 114 -2.22 -3.81 21.99
CA LYS A 114 -1.89 -4.93 21.10
C LYS A 114 -0.64 -4.56 20.28
N PRO A 115 0.32 -5.49 20.07
CA PRO A 115 1.60 -5.17 19.43
C PRO A 115 1.49 -4.45 18.08
N THR A 116 0.54 -4.86 17.21
CA THR A 116 0.36 -4.25 15.88
C THR A 116 -0.22 -2.84 15.95
N TYR A 117 -1.09 -2.56 16.91
CA TYR A 117 -1.63 -1.20 17.12
C TYR A 117 -0.57 -0.30 17.73
N ALA A 118 0.14 -0.79 18.75
CA ALA A 118 1.18 -0.03 19.44
C ALA A 118 2.29 0.40 18.47
N SER A 119 2.77 -0.52 17.61
CA SER A 119 3.80 -0.19 16.62
C SER A 119 3.26 0.74 15.52
N PHE A 120 2.02 0.57 15.08
CA PHE A 120 1.38 1.49 14.12
C PHE A 120 1.23 2.91 14.67
N ILE A 121 0.78 3.07 15.92
CA ILE A 121 0.60 4.38 16.54
C ILE A 121 1.94 5.11 16.69
N LYS A 122 3.01 4.40 17.04
CA LYS A 122 4.36 4.99 17.07
C LYS A 122 4.75 5.59 15.72
N LEU A 123 4.48 4.89 14.62
CA LEU A 123 4.73 5.43 13.28
C LEU A 123 3.95 6.74 13.05
N LEU A 124 2.68 6.82 13.44
CA LEU A 124 1.85 8.02 13.26
C LEU A 124 2.36 9.27 13.99
N ASP A 125 3.10 9.10 15.10
CA ASP A 125 3.64 10.20 15.90
C ASP A 125 4.82 10.90 15.20
N ASN A 126 5.57 10.17 14.36
CA ASN A 126 6.69 10.72 13.58
C ASN A 126 6.18 11.71 12.53
N TYR A 127 5.07 11.38 11.87
CA TYR A 127 4.52 12.16 10.76
C TYR A 127 3.64 13.35 11.20
N GLN A 128 3.41 13.58 12.50
CA GLN A 128 2.79 14.83 12.97
C GLN A 128 3.72 16.04 12.85
N ARG A 129 5.04 15.83 12.67
CA ARG A 129 6.06 16.88 12.86
C ARG A 129 6.58 17.53 11.57
N ALA A 130 6.29 17.01 10.38
CA ALA A 130 7.12 17.28 9.21
C ALA A 130 6.39 17.73 7.92
N THR A 131 5.40 18.62 7.98
CA THR A 131 5.01 19.30 6.72
C THR A 131 6.03 20.40 6.39
N GLY A 132 6.94 20.13 5.42
CA GLY A 132 7.74 21.14 4.72
C GLY A 132 9.24 21.25 5.07
N ARG A 133 9.90 20.18 5.52
CA ARG A 133 11.38 20.10 5.59
C ARG A 133 11.84 18.74 5.08
N GLU A 134 13.02 18.71 4.47
CA GLU A 134 13.71 17.49 4.01
C GLU A 134 13.72 16.45 5.15
N GLU A 135 13.02 15.32 4.95
CA GLU A 135 12.87 14.30 5.99
C GLU A 135 14.16 13.47 6.11
N GLU A 136 15.02 13.81 7.06
CA GLU A 136 16.07 12.89 7.49
C GLU A 136 15.44 11.78 8.33
N VAL A 137 15.27 10.60 7.74
CA VAL A 137 14.81 9.41 8.46
C VAL A 137 15.84 9.03 9.53
N THR A 138 15.44 9.15 10.78
CA THR A 138 16.30 8.84 11.93
C THR A 138 16.46 7.34 12.13
N ALA A 139 17.51 6.96 12.86
CA ALA A 139 17.74 5.55 13.21
C ALA A 139 16.62 4.98 14.10
N GLU A 140 15.88 5.81 14.83
CA GLU A 140 14.73 5.36 15.62
C GLU A 140 13.51 5.10 14.71
N GLU A 141 13.22 6.00 13.77
CA GLU A 141 12.13 5.81 12.81
C GLU A 141 12.32 4.54 11.96
N LEU A 142 13.56 4.25 11.54
CA LEU A 142 13.87 2.97 10.87
C LEU A 142 13.55 1.75 11.74
N ARG A 143 13.87 1.79 13.04
CA ARG A 143 13.53 0.70 13.96
C ARG A 143 12.03 0.58 14.17
N GLU A 144 11.30 1.68 14.18
CA GLU A 144 9.85 1.67 14.32
C GLU A 144 9.17 1.07 13.08
N GLN A 145 9.69 1.39 11.88
CA GLN A 145 9.25 0.76 10.62
C GLN A 145 9.50 -0.75 10.65
N ASP A 146 10.72 -1.17 10.99
CA ASP A 146 11.09 -2.59 11.10
C ASP A 146 10.22 -3.30 12.14
N ARG A 147 10.02 -2.68 13.30
CA ARG A 147 9.17 -3.22 14.36
C ARG A 147 7.73 -3.39 13.91
N PHE A 148 7.17 -2.42 13.19
CA PHE A 148 5.81 -2.53 12.66
C PHE A 148 5.69 -3.69 11.68
N LEU A 149 6.62 -3.80 10.71
CA LEU A 149 6.65 -4.90 9.74
C LEU A 149 6.79 -6.27 10.43
N GLU A 150 7.67 -6.38 11.43
CA GLU A 150 7.78 -7.59 12.25
C GLU A 150 6.47 -7.98 12.94
N GLU A 151 5.78 -7.01 13.55
CA GLU A 151 4.52 -7.30 14.25
C GLU A 151 3.38 -7.69 13.31
N VAL A 152 3.25 -7.03 12.15
CA VAL A 152 2.20 -7.41 11.18
C VAL A 152 2.49 -8.78 10.56
N MET A 153 3.75 -9.11 10.26
CA MET A 153 4.11 -10.41 9.67
C MET A 153 3.91 -11.60 10.62
N LYS A 154 3.86 -11.37 11.94
CA LYS A 154 3.50 -12.43 12.91
C LYS A 154 2.05 -12.89 12.78
N THR A 155 1.16 -12.05 12.25
CA THR A 155 -0.28 -12.32 12.17
C THR A 155 -0.60 -13.43 11.16
N GLU A 156 -1.67 -14.20 11.43
CA GLU A 156 -2.16 -15.22 10.48
C GLU A 156 -2.63 -14.58 9.16
N LEU A 157 -3.18 -13.38 9.21
CA LEU A 157 -3.58 -12.59 8.06
C LEU A 157 -2.41 -12.35 7.11
N MET A 158 -1.29 -11.80 7.60
CA MET A 158 -0.14 -11.51 6.74
C MET A 158 0.53 -12.79 6.22
N LYS A 159 0.59 -13.85 7.03
CA LYS A 159 1.07 -15.17 6.58
C LYS A 159 0.21 -15.74 5.45
N LYS A 160 -1.12 -15.57 5.54
CA LYS A 160 -2.06 -15.99 4.50
C LYS A 160 -1.87 -15.19 3.21
N LEU A 161 -1.71 -13.87 3.32
CA LEU A 161 -1.40 -13.01 2.18
C LEU A 161 -0.09 -13.41 1.50
N PHE A 162 0.97 -13.61 2.27
CA PHE A 162 2.26 -14.06 1.75
C PHE A 162 2.14 -15.41 1.04
N ALA A 163 1.48 -16.40 1.66
CA ALA A 163 1.27 -17.72 1.05
C ALA A 163 0.50 -17.65 -0.28
N PHE A 164 -0.52 -16.78 -0.36
CA PHE A 164 -1.24 -16.54 -1.62
C PHE A 164 -0.32 -15.95 -2.70
N LEU A 165 0.44 -14.91 -2.37
CA LEU A 165 1.34 -14.24 -3.31
C LEU A 165 2.49 -15.14 -3.74
N GLN A 166 3.02 -15.97 -2.84
CA GLN A 166 4.02 -17.00 -3.18
C GLN A 166 3.43 -18.07 -4.11
N GLY A 167 2.19 -18.53 -3.86
CA GLY A 167 1.49 -19.45 -4.77
C GLY A 167 1.28 -18.87 -6.18
N LYS A 168 1.17 -17.53 -6.26
CA LYS A 168 1.12 -16.76 -7.51
C LYS A 168 2.51 -16.41 -8.07
N LYS A 169 3.58 -16.95 -7.49
CA LYS A 169 4.98 -16.71 -7.88
C LYS A 169 5.36 -15.23 -7.88
N ARG A 170 4.78 -14.45 -6.97
CA ARG A 170 5.10 -13.02 -6.80
C ARG A 170 6.34 -12.79 -5.96
N TYR A 171 6.61 -13.73 -5.05
CA TYR A 171 7.74 -13.67 -4.13
C TYR A 171 8.35 -15.06 -3.99
N GLY A 172 9.68 -15.13 -4.01
CA GLY A 172 10.46 -16.34 -3.75
C GLY A 172 10.65 -16.60 -2.25
N SER A 173 10.62 -15.56 -1.41
CA SER A 173 10.79 -15.69 0.04
C SER A 173 10.02 -14.65 0.85
N GLU A 174 9.82 -14.92 2.15
CA GLU A 174 9.19 -13.96 3.06
C GLU A 174 10.07 -12.72 3.26
N GLN A 175 11.40 -12.89 3.19
CA GLN A 175 12.37 -11.79 3.31
C GLN A 175 12.23 -10.81 2.15
N GLU A 176 12.10 -11.30 0.92
CA GLU A 176 11.84 -10.50 -0.28
C GLU A 176 10.50 -9.75 -0.15
N PHE A 177 9.45 -10.43 0.29
CA PHE A 177 8.14 -9.81 0.51
C PHE A 177 8.20 -8.68 1.55
N VAL A 178 8.90 -8.89 2.67
CA VAL A 178 9.05 -7.86 3.73
C VAL A 178 9.90 -6.69 3.24
N GLN A 179 10.94 -6.95 2.46
CA GLN A 179 11.76 -5.90 1.87
C GLN A 179 10.93 -5.04 0.92
N ASP A 180 10.13 -5.65 0.05
CA ASP A 180 9.22 -4.96 -0.85
C ASP A 180 8.13 -4.18 -0.10
N LEU A 181 7.56 -4.75 0.98
CA LEU A 181 6.64 -4.01 1.85
C LEU A 181 7.31 -2.77 2.44
N LYS A 182 8.56 -2.90 2.91
CA LYS A 182 9.30 -1.78 3.47
C LYS A 182 9.52 -0.69 2.43
N GLU A 183 9.94 -1.05 1.23
CA GLU A 183 10.18 -0.09 0.15
C GLU A 183 8.88 0.54 -0.36
N MET A 184 7.82 -0.24 -0.52
CA MET A 184 6.51 0.24 -0.97
C MET A 184 5.89 1.24 0.02
N TRP A 185 5.98 0.97 1.32
CA TRP A 185 5.33 1.79 2.34
C TRP A 185 6.21 2.91 2.88
N PHE A 186 7.51 2.68 3.04
CA PHE A 186 8.43 3.62 3.69
C PHE A 186 9.55 4.13 2.78
N GLY A 187 9.69 3.59 1.57
CA GLY A 187 10.59 4.13 0.57
C GLY A 187 10.18 5.54 0.17
N LEU A 188 11.11 6.48 0.28
CA LEU A 188 10.89 7.86 -0.13
C LEU A 188 10.95 7.96 -1.66
N TYR A 189 9.89 8.52 -2.26
CA TYR A 189 9.83 8.76 -3.70
C TYR A 189 9.54 10.23 -3.99
N SER A 190 10.14 10.74 -5.08
CA SER A 190 9.87 12.10 -5.53
C SER A 190 8.60 12.13 -6.38
N ARG A 191 7.69 13.05 -6.07
CA ARG A 191 6.44 13.27 -6.83
C ARG A 191 6.52 14.44 -7.81
N GLY A 192 7.69 15.09 -7.93
CA GLY A 192 7.97 16.25 -8.78
C GLY A 192 9.00 17.18 -8.15
N ASP A 193 9.84 17.84 -8.97
CA ASP A 193 10.92 18.76 -8.58
C ASP A 193 12.09 18.21 -7.73
N GLY A 194 12.26 16.89 -7.65
CA GLY A 194 13.50 16.27 -7.18
C GLY A 194 13.65 16.14 -5.66
N GLU A 195 12.70 16.67 -4.88
CA GLU A 195 12.62 16.42 -3.43
C GLU A 195 11.97 15.03 -3.20
N LYS A 196 12.62 14.19 -2.39
CA LYS A 196 12.10 12.88 -1.94
C LYS A 196 11.46 13.07 -0.57
N ASP A 197 10.22 13.53 -0.55
CA ASP A 197 9.58 14.07 0.65
C ASP A 197 8.36 13.28 1.14
N SER A 198 7.98 12.18 0.46
CA SER A 198 6.78 11.43 0.83
C SER A 198 6.93 9.93 0.66
N SER A 199 6.18 9.18 1.47
CA SER A 199 6.12 7.71 1.48
C SER A 199 4.68 7.21 1.32
N GLY A 200 4.52 5.94 0.94
CA GLY A 200 3.19 5.31 0.83
C GLY A 200 2.44 5.31 2.16
N PHE A 201 3.16 5.15 3.27
CA PHE A 201 2.60 5.15 4.62
C PHE A 201 2.03 6.51 4.99
N GLU A 202 2.78 7.58 4.73
CA GLU A 202 2.31 8.94 4.98
C GLU A 202 1.03 9.22 4.19
N HIS A 203 1.05 8.86 2.90
CA HIS A 203 -0.07 9.07 2.00
C HIS A 203 -1.34 8.33 2.44
N VAL A 204 -1.24 7.06 2.85
CA VAL A 204 -2.44 6.24 3.12
C VAL A 204 -2.90 6.29 4.59
N PHE A 205 -1.96 6.43 5.54
CA PHE A 205 -2.25 6.26 6.97
C PHE A 205 -2.14 7.55 7.78
N SER A 206 -1.14 8.40 7.52
CA SER A 206 -1.01 9.68 8.24
C SER A 206 -1.99 10.73 7.71
N GLY A 207 -2.19 10.72 6.39
CA GLY A 207 -2.83 11.78 5.63
C GLY A 207 -1.86 12.93 5.35
N GLU A 208 -1.92 13.46 4.14
CA GLU A 208 -1.03 14.52 3.66
C GLU A 208 -1.83 15.82 3.46
N VAL A 209 -1.22 16.99 3.75
CA VAL A 209 -1.82 18.30 3.42
C VAL A 209 -1.16 18.85 2.17
N LYS A 210 -1.84 18.75 1.04
CA LYS A 210 -1.37 19.31 -0.24
C LYS A 210 -2.16 20.55 -0.60
N LYS A 211 -1.48 21.70 -0.72
CA LYS A 211 -2.09 23.00 -1.08
C LYS A 211 -3.30 23.36 -0.19
N GLY A 212 -3.20 23.07 1.11
CA GLY A 212 -4.28 23.33 2.08
C GLY A 212 -5.46 22.35 2.00
N LYS A 213 -5.34 21.24 1.26
CA LYS A 213 -6.32 20.15 1.23
C LYS A 213 -5.72 18.89 1.84
N VAL A 214 -6.48 18.24 2.71
CA VAL A 214 -6.13 16.92 3.25
C VAL A 214 -6.40 15.87 2.16
N SER A 215 -5.44 14.97 1.96
CA SER A 215 -5.50 13.84 1.03
C SER A 215 -5.07 12.58 1.78
N GLY A 216 -5.65 11.42 1.44
CA GLY A 216 -5.22 10.13 1.99
C GLY A 216 -5.48 9.91 3.49
N PHE A 217 -6.40 10.68 4.08
CA PHE A 217 -6.74 10.59 5.50
C PHE A 217 -7.95 9.67 5.73
N HIS A 218 -7.71 8.36 5.78
CA HIS A 218 -8.78 7.35 5.86
C HIS A 218 -8.66 6.39 7.05
N ASN A 219 -7.56 6.45 7.82
CA ASN A 219 -7.34 5.55 8.93
C ASN A 219 -8.13 5.96 10.19
N TRP A 220 -8.96 5.05 10.71
CA TRP A 220 -9.83 5.32 11.84
C TRP A 220 -9.09 5.60 13.15
N ILE A 221 -7.92 4.97 13.37
CA ILE A 221 -7.09 5.19 14.57
C ILE A 221 -6.54 6.61 14.53
N ARG A 222 -5.98 7.02 13.37
CA ARG A 222 -5.47 8.37 13.16
C ARG A 222 -6.57 9.42 13.34
N PHE A 223 -7.76 9.17 12.77
CA PHE A 223 -8.93 10.04 12.95
C PHE A 223 -9.26 10.20 14.43
N TYR A 224 -9.43 9.09 15.14
CA TYR A 224 -9.75 9.08 16.56
C TYR A 224 -8.72 9.86 17.40
N LEU A 225 -7.43 9.60 17.19
CA LEU A 225 -6.36 10.25 17.95
C LEU A 225 -6.33 11.77 17.71
N LEU A 226 -6.52 12.24 16.47
CA LEU A 226 -6.57 13.67 16.18
C LEU A 226 -7.84 14.34 16.70
N GLU A 227 -9.00 13.67 16.61
CA GLU A 227 -10.25 14.18 17.17
C GLU A 227 -10.15 14.30 18.70
N LYS A 228 -9.59 13.29 19.38
CA LYS A 228 -9.34 13.29 20.82
C LYS A 228 -8.41 14.43 21.26
N GLN A 229 -7.45 14.81 20.42
CA GLN A 229 -6.54 15.93 20.65
C GLN A 229 -7.13 17.30 20.29
N GLY A 230 -8.34 17.35 19.70
CA GLY A 230 -8.96 18.58 19.22
C GLY A 230 -8.30 19.16 17.96
N LEU A 231 -7.50 18.37 17.25
CA LEU A 231 -6.83 18.75 16.00
C LEU A 231 -7.69 18.46 14.76
N LEU A 232 -8.76 17.68 14.92
CA LEU A 232 -9.70 17.33 13.88
C LEU A 232 -11.13 17.67 14.33
N ASN A 233 -11.94 18.20 13.41
CA ASN A 233 -13.36 18.42 13.61
C ASN A 233 -14.17 17.64 12.55
N TYR A 234 -15.14 16.84 13.00
CA TYR A 234 -16.02 16.04 12.15
C TYR A 234 -17.27 16.84 11.75
N PHE A 235 -17.61 16.86 10.46
CA PHE A 235 -18.68 17.73 9.94
C PHE A 235 -19.96 16.97 9.59
N SER A 236 -19.85 15.78 8.99
CA SER A 236 -21.00 14.98 8.52
C SER A 236 -20.56 13.64 7.93
N HIS A 237 -21.52 12.77 7.65
CA HIS A 237 -21.37 11.62 6.74
C HIS A 237 -22.35 11.80 5.57
N ASN A 238 -22.06 11.23 4.41
CA ASN A 238 -22.92 11.32 3.21
C ASN A 238 -23.35 9.94 2.69
N PHE A 239 -23.04 8.89 3.44
CA PHE A 239 -23.35 7.51 3.10
C PHE A 239 -23.57 6.72 4.39
N ASN A 240 -24.59 5.86 4.41
CA ASN A 240 -25.00 5.07 5.57
C ASN A 240 -24.80 3.56 5.40
N GLY A 241 -23.93 3.16 4.47
CA GLY A 241 -23.70 1.74 4.16
C GLY A 241 -24.70 1.18 3.14
N PRO A 242 -24.43 -0.02 2.59
CA PRO A 242 -25.44 -0.89 1.99
C PRO A 242 -26.40 -1.48 3.03
#